data_AF-A0A958K4B6-F1
#
_entry.id   AF-A0A958K4B6-F1
#
_cell.length_a   1.000
_cell.length_b   1.000
_cell.length_c   1.000
_cell.angle_alpha   90.00
_cell.angle_beta   90.00
_cell.angle_gamma   90.00
#
_symmetry.space_group_name_H-M   'P 1'
#
loop_
_entity.id
_entity.type
_entity.pdbx_description
1 polymer ?
#
loop_
_entity_poly.entity_id
_entity_poly.type
_entity_poly.pdbx_seq_one_letter_code
_entity_poly.pdbx_strand_id
1 'polypeptide(L)' 'MNPCRALFVSLFVLGQCQLLVAEDILQMSLEELMQMEVYSASKKVERAKDVPAAVYVISSEDIRR' A
#
# COMPACT_ATOMS: atom_id res chain seq x y z
N MET A 1 22.31 -5.70 -34.54
CA MET A 1 22.52 -6.12 -33.13
C MET A 1 23.30 -5.01 -32.47
N ASN A 2 22.62 -4.08 -31.78
CA ASN A 2 23.13 -2.71 -31.56
C ASN A 2 23.49 -2.53 -30.07
N PRO A 3 24.80 -2.49 -29.72
CA PRO A 3 25.26 -2.49 -28.33
C PRO A 3 24.87 -1.20 -27.56
N CYS A 4 24.51 -0.14 -28.27
CA CYS A 4 24.13 1.15 -27.68
C CYS A 4 22.78 1.12 -26.93
N ARG A 5 21.87 0.19 -27.28
CA ARG A 5 20.57 0.05 -26.59
C ARG A 5 20.68 -0.66 -25.24
N ALA A 6 21.66 -1.55 -25.08
CA ALA A 6 21.85 -2.32 -23.85
C ALA A 6 22.40 -1.45 -22.71
N LEU A 7 23.27 -0.49 -23.02
CA LEU A 7 23.84 0.45 -22.05
C LEU A 7 22.78 1.36 -21.42
N PHE A 8 21.79 1.81 -22.19
CA PHE A 8 20.72 2.67 -21.69
C PHE A 8 19.78 1.95 -20.71
N VAL A 9 19.49 0.67 -20.95
CA VAL A 9 18.58 -0.12 -20.11
C VAL A 9 19.23 -0.47 -18.78
N SER A 10 20.53 -0.76 -18.77
CA SER A 10 21.25 -1.11 -17.53
C SER A 10 21.36 0.06 -16.54
N LEU A 11 21.39 1.31 -17.03
CA LEU A 11 21.50 2.49 -16.17
C LEU A 11 20.18 2.83 -15.48
N PHE A 12 19.04 2.53 -16.11
CA PHE A 12 17.71 2.78 -15.55
C PHE A 12 17.36 1.82 -14.41
N VAL A 13 17.89 0.59 -14.45
CA VAL A 13 17.61 -0.48 -13.46
C VAL A 13 18.27 -0.22 -12.10
N LEU A 14 19.39 0.51 -12.06
CA LEU A 14 20.10 0.82 -10.80
C LEU A 14 19.50 2.00 -10.01
N GLY A 15 18.60 2.80 -10.61
CA GLY A 15 18.05 4.03 -10.02
C GLY A 15 16.79 3.87 -9.18
N GLN A 16 16.21 2.68 -9.08
CA GLN A 16 14.94 2.43 -8.38
C GLN A 16 15.16 1.57 -7.13
N CYS A 17 16.13 1.93 -6.29
CA CYS A 17 16.12 1.48 -4.89
C CYS A 17 15.11 2.36 -4.14
N GLN A 18 13.82 2.21 -4.44
CA GLN A 18 12.78 2.94 -3.75
C GLN A 18 12.72 2.40 -2.31
N LEU A 19 13.16 3.27 -1.40
CA LEU A 19 13.03 3.13 0.03
C LEU A 19 11.53 3.03 0.31
N LEU A 20 11.04 1.80 0.51
CA LEU A 20 9.67 1.50 0.93
C LEU A 20 9.49 2.09 2.33
N VAL A 21 9.21 3.39 2.39
CA VAL A 21 8.69 4.04 3.59
C VAL A 21 7.32 3.43 3.77
N ALA A 22 7.23 2.43 4.64
CA ALA A 22 5.95 1.93 5.10
C ALA A 22 5.21 3.15 5.69
N GLU A 23 4.11 3.55 5.06
CA GLU A 23 3.29 4.65 5.57
C GLU A 23 2.88 4.31 7.01
N ASP A 24 3.12 5.26 7.92
CA ASP A 24 2.83 5.06 9.34
C ASP A 24 1.31 5.06 9.55
N ILE A 25 0.76 3.85 9.72
CA ILE A 25 -0.68 3.61 9.94
C ILE A 25 -1.21 4.42 11.13
N LEU A 26 -0.35 4.71 12.12
CA LEU A 26 -0.73 5.46 13.31
C LEU A 26 -0.99 6.94 13.04
N GLN A 27 -0.56 7.46 11.89
CA GLN A 27 -0.71 8.86 11.50
C GLN A 27 -1.77 9.06 10.41
N MET A 28 -2.38 7.99 9.92
CA MET A 28 -3.43 8.05 8.90
C MET A 28 -4.74 8.60 9.48
N SER A 29 -5.43 9.39 8.67
CA SER A 29 -6.83 9.78 8.89
C SER A 29 -7.77 8.57 8.76
N LEU A 30 -9.00 8.70 9.29
CA LEU A 30 -10.01 7.64 9.19
C LEU A 30 -10.32 7.30 7.72
N GLU A 31 -10.39 8.30 6.87
CA GLU A 31 -10.64 8.15 5.44
C GLU A 31 -9.52 7.38 4.74
N GLU A 32 -8.26 7.64 5.12
CA GLU A 32 -7.09 6.92 4.60
C GLU A 32 -7.08 5.46 5.09
N LEU A 33 -7.38 5.22 6.36
CA LEU A 33 -7.54 3.87 6.91
C LEU A 33 -8.61 3.06 6.17
N MET A 34 -9.72 3.70 5.78
CA MET A 34 -10.78 3.06 4.98
C MET A 34 -10.35 2.71 3.55
N GLN A 35 -9.31 3.36 3.02
CA GLN A 35 -8.77 3.09 1.69
C GLN A 35 -7.66 2.03 1.70
N MET A 36 -7.15 1.67 2.87
CA MET A 36 -6.10 0.70 3.04
C MET A 36 -6.49 -0.69 2.50
N GLU A 37 -5.52 -1.36 1.90
CA GLU A 37 -5.68 -2.74 1.45
C GLU A 37 -5.66 -3.69 2.64
N VAL A 38 -6.70 -4.51 2.73
CA VAL A 38 -6.88 -5.52 3.77
C VAL A 38 -7.16 -6.87 3.13
N TYR A 39 -6.85 -7.95 3.85
CA TYR A 39 -7.31 -9.28 3.47
C TYR A 39 -8.77 -9.44 3.86
N SER A 40 -9.64 -9.56 2.87
CA SER A 40 -11.07 -9.82 3.11
C SER A 40 -11.29 -11.24 3.64
N ALA A 41 -12.51 -11.51 4.14
CA ALA A 41 -12.91 -12.86 4.55
C ALA A 41 -12.77 -13.90 3.41
N SER A 42 -12.81 -13.44 2.15
CA SER A 42 -12.59 -14.26 0.95
C SER A 42 -11.11 -14.48 0.63
N LYS A 43 -10.18 -14.03 1.50
CA LYS A 43 -8.72 -14.10 1.34
C LYS A 43 -8.21 -13.34 0.10
N LYS A 44 -8.93 -12.32 -0.33
CA LYS A 44 -8.52 -11.43 -1.42
C LYS A 44 -8.01 -10.12 -0.83
N VAL A 45 -7.03 -9.53 -1.50
CA VAL A 45 -6.54 -8.18 -1.19
C VAL A 45 -7.52 -7.19 -1.82
N GLU A 46 -8.20 -6.42 -0.98
CA GLU A 46 -9.24 -5.48 -1.38
C GLU A 46 -9.16 -4.24 -0.46
N ARG A 47 -9.62 -3.07 -0.91
CA ARG A 47 -9.68 -1.88 -0.04
C ARG A 47 -10.76 -2.06 1.00
N ALA A 48 -10.54 -1.60 2.22
CA ALA A 48 -11.48 -1.78 3.33
C ALA A 48 -12.92 -1.36 2.98
N LYS A 49 -13.09 -0.25 2.24
CA LYS A 49 -14.39 0.25 1.77
C LYS A 49 -15.08 -0.58 0.67
N ASP A 50 -14.33 -1.38 -0.08
CA ASP A 50 -14.82 -2.09 -1.27
C ASP A 50 -15.11 -3.58 -0.97
N VAL A 51 -14.80 -4.05 0.25
CA VAL A 51 -15.03 -5.43 0.67
C VAL A 51 -16.52 -5.73 0.77
N PRO A 52 -17.02 -6.83 0.18
CA PRO A 52 -18.41 -7.27 0.33
C PRO A 52 -18.66 -7.95 1.69
N ALA A 53 -18.29 -7.29 2.78
CA ALA A 53 -18.47 -7.75 4.16
C ALA A 53 -18.59 -6.56 5.13
N ALA A 54 -19.01 -6.80 6.37
CA ALA A 54 -18.95 -5.79 7.42
C ALA A 54 -17.50 -5.55 7.84
N VAL A 55 -16.96 -4.37 7.55
CA VAL A 55 -15.62 -3.94 7.92
C VAL A 55 -15.73 -2.79 8.90
N TYR A 56 -15.03 -2.90 10.03
CA TYR A 56 -14.99 -1.88 11.08
C TYR A 56 -13.56 -1.37 11.22
N VAL A 57 -13.41 -0.05 11.23
CA VAL A 57 -12.15 0.62 11.58
C VAL A 57 -12.30 1.10 13.03
N ILE A 58 -11.40 0.64 13.89
CA ILE A 58 -11.29 1.08 15.27
C ILE A 58 -10.07 1.99 15.35
N SER A 59 -10.28 3.28 15.61
CA SER A 59 -9.19 4.26 15.65
C SER A 59 -8.44 4.25 16.98
N SER A 60 -7.27 4.89 17.01
CA SER A 60 -6.51 5.11 18.25
C SER A 60 -7.30 5.89 19.31
N GLU A 61 -8.24 6.76 18.92
CA GLU A 61 -9.13 7.44 19.86
C GLU A 61 -10.14 6.45 20.46
N ASP A 62 -10.73 5.59 19.63
CA ASP A 62 -11.74 4.60 20.05
C ASP A 62 -11.16 3.58 21.04
N ILE A 63 -9.88 3.20 20.89
CA ILE A 63 -9.19 2.27 21.80
C ILE A 63 -8.90 2.90 23.17
N ARG A 64 -8.72 4.23 23.24
CA ARG A 64 -8.33 4.93 24.47
C ARG A 64 -9.51 5.26 25.39
N ARG A 65 -10.74 5.23 24.89
CA ARG A 65 -11.98 5.44 25.67
C ARG A 65 -12.40 4.17 26.38
#